data_AF-A0A950UX78-F1
#
_entry.id   AF-A0A950UX78-F1
#
_cell.length_a   1.000
_cell.length_b   1.000
_cell.length_c   1.000
_cell.angle_alpha   90.00
_cell.angle_beta   90.00
_cell.angle_gamma   90.00
#
_symmetry.space_group_name_H-M   'P 1'
#
loop_
_entity.id
_entity.type
_entity.pdbx_description
1 polymer ?
#
loop_
_entity_poly.entity_id
_entity_poly.type
_entity_poly.pdbx_seq_one_letter_code
_entity_poly.pdbx_strand_id
1 'polypeptide(L)'
;MKDTSPQHGLFGHPRGLLYIAGTELWDRVSFHGMQALLVLYMVEQLLLPGHAEHVVGFAGFRAVIESVTGPLSTQALAFQIFGLYIGLVYFTPVFGGALGDRVLGRVRTVSLGALLMTAGHFCLAFDQSFLLALLLLILGAGCLRGNLSPQVGELYAKDDRRRTTAFQIYAAMISFGGFVAPIVTGQLAKSFTWHVGFAFAGFGMLIGLAVYLYGRPYLPPDPPRRERLTAPPLTPEERYVVWLLILLLPVAALFWIAQSQVWNTYNIWVRDHVNLTFGSWTMPVPWLQSLDGLAPFACMPLVLMFWSWQRKRGREPSEFTKMAIGCWIFGASTLLLAAASVAAGATARAPLAWAVAFHLGSNIGWIFFAPTTTALVSRAAPDKINATMIGGYSLAIFIGSVVSGRLGSLYERWPASEFWLLHAALVSLGGVLVLAFGMLMKPALRQVEPLSVPAGAPLTQMLLEES
;
A
#
# COMPACT_ATOMS: atom_id res chain seq x y z
N MET A 1 -32.16 14.66 -22.72
CA MET A 1 -31.52 15.12 -21.48
C MET A 1 -31.71 14.05 -20.42
N LYS A 2 -30.63 13.41 -19.95
CA LYS A 2 -30.71 12.53 -18.77
C LYS A 2 -30.86 13.43 -17.56
N ASP A 3 -31.86 13.15 -16.74
CA ASP A 3 -32.17 13.84 -15.48
C ASP A 3 -30.90 14.00 -14.62
N THR A 4 -30.56 15.26 -14.30
CA THR A 4 -29.41 15.66 -13.47
C THR A 4 -29.80 15.82 -11.99
N SER A 5 -30.96 15.31 -11.58
CA SER A 5 -31.37 15.30 -10.18
C SER A 5 -30.30 14.60 -9.30
N PRO A 6 -29.93 15.17 -8.15
CA PRO A 6 -28.95 14.57 -7.26
C PRO A 6 -29.50 13.20 -6.82
N GLN A 7 -28.87 12.13 -7.30
CA GLN A 7 -29.27 10.80 -6.91
C GLN A 7 -28.94 10.62 -5.43
N HIS A 8 -29.94 10.81 -4.58
CA HIS A 8 -29.82 10.66 -3.14
C HIS A 8 -29.41 9.20 -2.87
N GLY A 9 -28.13 9.03 -2.50
CA GLY A 9 -27.59 7.77 -2.01
C GLY A 9 -27.57 7.74 -0.48
N LEU A 10 -26.80 6.80 0.08
CA LEU A 10 -26.66 6.64 1.51
C LEU A 10 -25.89 7.82 2.12
N PHE A 11 -26.35 8.33 3.27
CA PHE A 11 -25.71 9.42 4.03
C PHE A 11 -25.44 10.71 3.23
N GLY A 12 -26.27 11.05 2.24
CA GLY A 12 -26.15 12.30 1.48
C GLY A 12 -25.06 12.29 0.38
N HIS A 13 -24.46 11.13 0.12
CA HIS A 13 -23.50 10.93 -0.97
C HIS A 13 -24.17 10.33 -2.22
N PRO A 14 -23.64 10.58 -3.43
CA PRO A 14 -24.08 9.90 -4.65
C PRO A 14 -23.97 8.39 -4.53
N ARG A 15 -24.96 7.66 -5.06
CA ARG A 15 -24.97 6.18 -5.03
C ARG A 15 -23.71 5.54 -5.62
N GLY A 16 -23.09 6.18 -6.61
CA GLY A 16 -21.81 5.75 -7.18
C GLY A 16 -20.71 5.54 -6.14
N LEU A 17 -20.71 6.31 -5.05
CA LEU A 17 -19.72 6.16 -3.98
C LEU A 17 -19.81 4.77 -3.33
N LEU A 18 -21.02 4.27 -3.09
CA LEU A 18 -21.22 2.96 -2.46
C LEU A 18 -20.66 1.83 -3.30
N TYR A 19 -20.84 1.91 -4.62
CA TYR A 19 -20.34 0.90 -5.54
C TYR A 19 -18.82 0.99 -5.68
N ILE A 20 -18.25 2.19 -5.79
CA ILE A 20 -16.79 2.36 -5.89
C ILE A 20 -16.11 1.93 -4.59
N ALA A 21 -16.59 2.41 -3.44
CA ALA A 21 -16.03 2.06 -2.13
C ALA A 21 -16.27 0.59 -1.77
N GLY A 22 -17.42 0.01 -2.15
CA GLY A 22 -17.70 -1.41 -1.99
C GLY A 22 -16.82 -2.29 -2.88
N THR A 23 -16.54 -1.86 -4.12
CA THR A 23 -15.57 -2.54 -4.99
C THR A 23 -14.17 -2.51 -4.37
N GLU A 24 -13.76 -1.34 -3.84
CA GLU A 24 -12.47 -1.16 -3.16
C GLU A 24 -12.35 -2.04 -1.92
N LEU A 25 -13.40 -2.11 -1.10
CA LEU A 25 -13.45 -2.99 0.07
C LEU A 25 -13.12 -4.43 -0.33
N TRP A 26 -13.79 -4.95 -1.36
CA TRP A 26 -13.62 -6.33 -1.80
C TRP A 26 -12.28 -6.59 -2.50
N ASP A 27 -11.73 -5.62 -3.24
CA ASP A 27 -10.33 -5.67 -3.72
C ASP A 27 -9.37 -5.78 -2.52
N ARG A 28 -9.54 -4.95 -1.49
CA ARG A 28 -8.70 -5.02 -0.29
C ARG A 28 -8.87 -6.33 0.46
N VAL A 29 -10.09 -6.84 0.58
CA VAL A 29 -10.33 -8.13 1.23
C VAL A 29 -9.61 -9.26 0.49
N SER A 30 -9.73 -9.27 -0.84
CA SER A 30 -9.06 -10.26 -1.68
C SER A 30 -7.54 -10.16 -1.57
N PHE A 31 -7.00 -8.96 -1.80
CA PHE A 31 -5.57 -8.72 -1.88
C PHE A 31 -4.86 -8.95 -0.55
N HIS A 32 -5.33 -8.36 0.55
CA HIS A 32 -4.68 -8.51 1.85
C HIS A 32 -4.82 -9.92 2.42
N GLY A 33 -5.93 -10.60 2.13
CA GLY A 33 -6.11 -11.99 2.51
C GLY A 33 -5.11 -12.91 1.80
N MET A 34 -5.01 -12.78 0.47
CA MET A 34 -4.02 -13.52 -0.31
C MET A 34 -2.58 -13.16 0.11
N GLN A 35 -2.27 -11.87 0.24
CA GLN A 35 -0.95 -11.37 0.63
C GLN A 35 -0.48 -11.97 1.97
N ALA A 36 -1.37 -12.08 2.95
CA ALA A 36 -1.03 -12.61 4.27
C ALA A 36 -0.74 -14.12 4.27
N LEU A 37 -1.21 -14.86 3.27
CA LEU A 37 -0.95 -16.29 3.09
C LEU A 37 0.25 -16.57 2.19
N LEU A 38 0.50 -15.72 1.19
CA LEU A 38 1.33 -16.04 0.03
C LEU A 38 2.75 -16.51 0.39
N VAL A 39 3.46 -15.78 1.26
CA VAL A 39 4.83 -16.14 1.64
C VAL A 39 4.87 -17.43 2.47
N LEU A 40 3.92 -17.61 3.39
CA LEU A 40 3.82 -18.82 4.22
C LEU A 40 3.54 -20.03 3.34
N TYR A 41 2.58 -19.93 2.44
CA TYR A 41 2.25 -20.97 1.46
C TYR A 41 3.45 -21.36 0.59
N MET A 42 4.20 -20.37 0.10
CA MET A 42 5.41 -20.64 -0.69
C MET A 42 6.45 -21.43 0.11
N VAL A 43 6.73 -21.00 1.34
CA VAL A 43 7.76 -21.63 2.18
C VAL A 43 7.34 -23.01 2.70
N GLU A 44 6.06 -23.19 3.04
CA GLU A 44 5.58 -24.37 3.77
C GLU A 44 4.98 -25.46 2.88
N GLN A 45 4.64 -25.15 1.62
CA GLN A 45 4.07 -26.14 0.71
C GLN A 45 4.60 -26.00 -0.72
N LEU A 46 4.32 -24.89 -1.40
CA LEU A 46 4.48 -24.79 -2.86
C LEU A 46 5.92 -25.02 -3.34
N LEU A 47 6.89 -24.41 -2.65
CA LEU A 47 8.29 -24.42 -3.09
C LEU A 47 9.12 -25.55 -2.44
N LEU A 48 8.46 -26.50 -1.78
CA LEU A 48 9.11 -27.71 -1.28
C LEU A 48 9.41 -28.69 -2.44
N PRO A 49 10.45 -29.53 -2.32
CA PRO A 49 10.74 -30.58 -3.30
C PRO A 49 9.54 -31.52 -3.49
N GLY A 50 9.20 -31.84 -4.73
CA GLY A 50 8.02 -32.63 -5.11
C GLY A 50 6.74 -31.82 -5.31
N HIS A 51 6.74 -30.52 -4.97
CA HIS A 51 5.63 -29.59 -5.23
C HIS A 51 6.01 -28.55 -6.28
N ALA A 52 7.19 -27.95 -6.13
CA ALA A 52 7.65 -26.87 -7.00
C ALA A 52 7.72 -27.28 -8.48
N GLU A 53 8.04 -28.55 -8.75
CA GLU A 53 8.16 -29.14 -10.08
C GLU A 53 6.80 -29.26 -10.79
N HIS A 54 5.70 -29.28 -10.06
CA HIS A 54 4.34 -29.32 -10.64
C HIS A 54 3.87 -27.94 -11.12
N VAL A 55 4.55 -26.86 -10.74
CA VAL A 55 4.21 -25.51 -11.18
C VAL A 55 4.62 -25.34 -12.65
N VAL A 56 3.66 -25.02 -13.52
CA VAL A 56 3.90 -24.92 -14.96
C VAL A 56 4.91 -23.81 -15.27
N GLY A 57 6.01 -24.16 -15.94
CA GLY A 57 7.07 -23.23 -16.33
C GLY A 57 8.04 -22.84 -15.21
N PHE A 58 7.95 -23.48 -14.03
CA PHE A 58 8.71 -23.06 -12.86
C PHE A 58 10.23 -23.18 -13.00
N ALA A 59 10.73 -24.24 -13.65
CA ALA A 59 12.17 -24.40 -13.88
C ALA A 59 12.76 -23.23 -14.69
N GLY A 60 12.07 -22.80 -15.76
CA GLY A 60 12.49 -21.66 -16.56
C GLY A 60 12.40 -20.34 -15.80
N PHE A 61 11.29 -20.14 -15.06
CA PHE A 61 11.13 -18.95 -14.21
C PHE A 61 12.23 -18.85 -13.14
N ARG A 62 12.51 -19.95 -12.44
CA ARG A 62 13.56 -20.02 -11.42
C ARG A 62 14.93 -19.73 -12.02
N ALA A 63 15.25 -20.28 -13.18
CA ALA A 63 16.52 -19.99 -13.88
C ALA A 63 16.69 -18.49 -14.19
N VAL A 64 15.62 -17.80 -14.60
CA VAL A 64 15.65 -16.35 -14.83
C VAL A 64 15.94 -15.59 -13.53
N ILE A 65 15.27 -15.93 -12.43
CA ILE A 65 15.52 -15.30 -11.13
C ILE A 65 16.97 -15.55 -10.68
N GLU A 66 17.41 -16.81 -10.68
CA GLU A 66 18.74 -17.20 -10.24
C GLU A 66 19.87 -16.68 -11.14
N SER A 67 19.59 -16.32 -12.39
CA SER A 67 20.57 -15.63 -13.25
C SER A 67 21.00 -14.25 -12.72
N VAL A 68 20.14 -13.59 -11.95
CA VAL A 68 20.40 -12.28 -11.34
C VAL A 68 20.78 -12.43 -9.86
N THR A 69 20.15 -13.38 -9.17
CA THR A 69 20.30 -13.53 -7.71
C THR A 69 21.37 -14.52 -7.29
N GLY A 70 21.85 -15.36 -8.21
CA GLY A 70 22.53 -16.61 -7.88
C GLY A 70 21.55 -17.65 -7.30
N PRO A 71 22.04 -18.85 -6.97
CA PRO A 71 21.23 -19.94 -6.43
C PRO A 71 20.50 -19.54 -5.14
N LEU A 72 19.21 -19.87 -5.06
CA LEU A 72 18.37 -19.57 -3.91
C LEU A 72 17.87 -20.86 -3.25
N SER A 73 17.80 -20.86 -1.93
CA SER A 73 17.02 -21.82 -1.15
C SER A 73 15.52 -21.60 -1.38
N THR A 74 14.70 -22.55 -0.91
CA THR A 74 13.23 -22.46 -0.97
C THR A 74 12.70 -21.16 -0.35
N GLN A 75 13.15 -20.81 0.86
CA GLN A 75 12.64 -19.64 1.55
C GLN A 75 13.20 -18.33 0.98
N ALA A 76 14.48 -18.26 0.60
CA ALA A 76 15.02 -17.11 -0.12
C ALA A 76 14.31 -16.87 -1.46
N LEU A 77 13.96 -17.93 -2.20
CA LEU A 77 13.19 -17.83 -3.43
C LEU A 77 11.77 -17.31 -3.17
N ALA A 78 11.09 -17.80 -2.12
CA ALA A 78 9.78 -17.27 -1.70
C ALA A 78 9.83 -15.77 -1.43
N PHE A 79 10.84 -15.29 -0.69
CA PHE A 79 11.01 -13.87 -0.40
C PHE A 79 11.24 -13.03 -1.66
N GLN A 80 12.02 -13.55 -2.61
CA GLN A 80 12.30 -12.89 -3.87
C GLN A 80 11.06 -12.81 -4.77
N ILE A 81 10.30 -13.90 -4.88
CA ILE A 81 9.03 -13.96 -5.63
C ILE A 81 8.03 -12.98 -5.01
N PHE A 82 7.88 -12.99 -3.68
CA PHE A 82 6.97 -12.11 -2.97
C PHE A 82 7.32 -10.63 -3.20
N GLY A 83 8.60 -10.26 -3.04
CA GLY A 83 9.07 -8.89 -3.23
C GLY A 83 8.86 -8.39 -4.66
N LEU A 84 9.11 -9.25 -5.66
CA LEU A 84 8.85 -8.93 -7.07
C LEU A 84 7.36 -8.78 -7.35
N TYR A 85 6.53 -9.68 -6.82
CA TYR A 85 5.08 -9.63 -6.97
C TYR A 85 4.50 -8.34 -6.40
N ILE A 86 4.79 -8.01 -5.14
CA ILE A 86 4.31 -6.78 -4.50
C ILE A 86 4.82 -5.55 -5.26
N GLY A 87 6.11 -5.54 -5.60
CA GLY A 87 6.67 -4.42 -6.36
C GLY A 87 5.89 -4.17 -7.66
N LEU A 88 5.66 -5.21 -8.45
CA LEU A 88 4.94 -5.09 -9.73
C LEU A 88 3.47 -4.71 -9.55
N VAL A 89 2.79 -5.18 -8.49
CA VAL A 89 1.42 -4.77 -8.16
C VAL A 89 1.31 -3.27 -7.88
N TYR A 90 2.33 -2.65 -7.27
CA TYR A 90 2.35 -1.20 -7.04
C TYR A 90 2.87 -0.41 -8.24
N PHE A 91 3.65 -1.02 -9.13
CA PHE A 91 4.20 -0.36 -10.31
C PHE A 91 3.23 -0.33 -11.51
N THR A 92 2.55 -1.44 -11.78
CA THR A 92 1.66 -1.59 -12.95
C THR A 92 0.46 -0.65 -13.01
N PRO A 93 -0.10 -0.10 -11.91
CA PRO A 93 -1.19 0.87 -11.95
C PRO A 93 -0.91 2.12 -12.79
N VAL A 94 0.37 2.51 -12.94
CA VAL A 94 0.77 3.62 -13.81
C VAL A 94 0.37 3.36 -15.27
N PHE A 95 0.57 2.13 -15.74
CA PHE A 95 0.19 1.73 -17.10
C PHE A 95 -1.31 1.50 -17.23
N GLY A 96 -1.95 0.91 -16.20
CA GLY A 96 -3.39 0.70 -16.19
C GLY A 96 -4.18 2.02 -16.22
N GLY A 97 -3.73 3.05 -15.51
CA GLY A 97 -4.32 4.40 -15.60
C GLY A 97 -4.24 4.97 -17.02
N ALA A 98 -3.08 4.82 -17.68
CA ALA A 98 -2.94 5.23 -19.08
C ALA A 98 -3.85 4.45 -20.04
N LEU A 99 -4.07 3.16 -19.78
CA LEU A 99 -4.99 2.32 -20.55
C LEU A 99 -6.45 2.79 -20.41
N GLY A 100 -6.89 3.10 -19.19
CA GLY A 100 -8.24 3.63 -18.94
C GLY A 100 -8.45 5.03 -19.49
N ASP A 101 -7.47 5.91 -19.37
CA ASP A 101 -7.59 7.30 -19.85
C ASP A 101 -7.51 7.44 -21.38
N ARG A 102 -6.82 6.52 -22.10
CA ARG A 102 -6.50 6.72 -23.54
C ARG A 102 -7.08 5.68 -24.49
N VAL A 103 -7.38 4.48 -24.02
CA VAL A 103 -7.69 3.33 -24.88
C VAL A 103 -9.07 2.75 -24.58
N LEU A 104 -9.28 2.22 -23.38
CA LEU A 104 -10.45 1.38 -23.08
C LEU A 104 -11.60 2.14 -22.39
N GLY A 105 -11.31 3.27 -21.72
CA GLY A 105 -12.22 3.88 -20.75
C GLY A 105 -12.07 3.25 -19.37
N ARG A 106 -12.40 4.00 -18.32
CA ARG A 106 -12.19 3.59 -16.92
C ARG A 106 -13.08 2.43 -16.53
N VAL A 107 -14.35 2.44 -16.95
CA VAL A 107 -15.30 1.37 -16.61
C VAL A 107 -14.83 0.02 -17.15
N ARG A 108 -14.35 -0.01 -18.41
CA ARG A 108 -13.86 -1.24 -19.03
C ARG A 108 -12.53 -1.69 -18.42
N THR A 109 -11.62 -0.77 -18.15
CA THR A 109 -10.33 -1.11 -17.54
C THR A 109 -10.48 -1.62 -16.11
N VAL A 110 -11.36 -1.03 -15.29
CA VAL A 110 -11.65 -1.55 -13.94
C VAL A 110 -12.29 -2.94 -14.03
N SER A 111 -13.27 -3.13 -14.92
CA SER A 111 -13.93 -4.44 -15.10
C SER A 111 -12.95 -5.53 -15.55
N LEU A 112 -12.05 -5.20 -16.49
CA LEU A 112 -10.96 -6.09 -16.91
C LEU A 112 -10.02 -6.40 -15.74
N GLY A 113 -9.63 -5.39 -14.97
CA GLY A 113 -8.76 -5.55 -13.80
C GLY A 113 -9.36 -6.49 -12.77
N ALA A 114 -10.62 -6.24 -12.39
CA ALA A 114 -11.37 -7.08 -11.46
C ALA A 114 -11.55 -8.53 -11.96
N LEU A 115 -11.79 -8.73 -13.26
CA LEU A 115 -11.88 -10.06 -13.87
C LEU A 115 -10.54 -10.81 -13.82
N LEU A 116 -9.44 -10.15 -14.21
CA LEU A 116 -8.10 -10.72 -14.15
C LEU A 116 -7.70 -11.06 -12.71
N MET A 117 -7.98 -10.19 -11.75
CA MET A 117 -7.73 -10.47 -10.34
C MET A 117 -8.56 -11.65 -9.85
N THR A 118 -9.84 -11.73 -10.20
CA THR A 118 -10.70 -12.88 -9.83
C THR A 118 -10.13 -14.19 -10.37
N ALA A 119 -9.78 -14.22 -11.66
CA ALA A 119 -9.16 -15.39 -12.29
C ALA A 119 -7.83 -15.75 -11.63
N GLY A 120 -6.99 -14.76 -11.31
CA GLY A 120 -5.72 -14.95 -10.62
C GLY A 120 -5.88 -15.59 -9.24
N HIS A 121 -6.82 -15.11 -8.41
CA HIS A 121 -7.05 -15.71 -7.09
C HIS A 121 -7.59 -17.15 -7.19
N PHE A 122 -8.47 -17.46 -8.14
CA PHE A 122 -8.88 -18.85 -8.35
C PHE A 122 -7.75 -19.73 -8.90
N CYS A 123 -6.84 -19.18 -9.72
CA CYS A 123 -5.63 -19.88 -10.13
C CYS A 123 -4.69 -20.19 -8.95
N LEU A 124 -4.67 -19.37 -7.88
CA LEU A 124 -3.91 -19.69 -6.66
C LEU A 124 -4.49 -20.88 -5.87
N ALA A 125 -5.73 -21.30 -6.16
CA ALA A 125 -6.29 -22.51 -5.56
C ALA A 125 -5.65 -23.81 -6.11
N PHE A 126 -4.79 -23.71 -7.13
CA PHE A 126 -4.08 -24.84 -7.74
C PHE A 126 -2.59 -24.54 -7.92
N ASP A 127 -1.72 -25.40 -7.40
CA ASP A 127 -0.24 -25.25 -7.47
C ASP A 127 0.24 -25.04 -8.91
N GLN A 128 -0.30 -25.81 -9.86
CA GLN A 128 0.14 -25.81 -11.26
C GLN A 128 0.05 -24.44 -11.92
N SER A 129 -0.97 -23.65 -11.55
CA SER A 129 -1.24 -22.33 -12.13
C SER A 129 -0.64 -21.17 -11.35
N PHE A 130 0.24 -21.42 -10.38
CA PHE A 130 0.79 -20.37 -9.51
C PHE A 130 1.42 -19.18 -10.27
N LEU A 131 2.28 -19.43 -11.26
CA LEU A 131 2.92 -18.33 -12.02
C LEU A 131 1.93 -17.54 -12.87
N LEU A 132 0.95 -18.23 -13.48
CA LEU A 132 -0.15 -17.59 -14.20
C LEU A 132 -0.98 -16.74 -13.24
N ALA A 133 -1.22 -17.23 -12.03
CA ALA A 133 -1.96 -16.51 -11.00
C ALA A 133 -1.29 -15.18 -10.66
N LEU A 134 0.02 -15.17 -10.38
CA LEU A 134 0.76 -13.95 -10.08
C LEU A 134 0.70 -12.96 -11.26
N LEU A 135 0.86 -13.43 -12.50
CA LEU A 135 0.76 -12.59 -13.69
C LEU A 135 -0.62 -11.92 -13.80
N LEU A 136 -1.70 -12.71 -13.67
CA LEU A 136 -3.07 -12.22 -13.71
C LEU A 136 -3.36 -11.19 -12.60
N LEU A 137 -2.85 -11.45 -11.39
CA LEU A 137 -2.99 -10.54 -10.25
C LEU A 137 -2.25 -9.22 -10.47
N ILE A 138 -1.01 -9.27 -11.00
CA ILE A 138 -0.22 -8.07 -11.33
C ILE A 138 -0.95 -7.23 -12.38
N LEU A 139 -1.33 -7.83 -13.51
CA LEU A 139 -2.01 -7.12 -14.59
C LEU A 139 -3.38 -6.59 -14.17
N GLY A 140 -4.10 -7.41 -13.38
CA GLY A 140 -5.41 -7.07 -12.85
C GLY A 140 -5.37 -5.89 -11.88
N ALA A 141 -4.46 -5.91 -10.92
CA ALA A 141 -4.25 -4.81 -9.98
C ALA A 141 -3.83 -3.52 -10.70
N GLY A 142 -2.98 -3.64 -11.73
CA GLY A 142 -2.60 -2.53 -12.59
C GLY A 142 -3.81 -1.87 -13.25
N CYS A 143 -4.70 -2.66 -13.84
CA CYS A 143 -5.91 -2.15 -14.48
C CYS A 143 -6.92 -1.56 -13.47
N LEU A 144 -7.13 -2.21 -12.32
CA LEU A 144 -8.15 -1.80 -11.36
C LEU A 144 -7.76 -0.53 -10.58
N ARG A 145 -6.62 -0.56 -9.89
CA ARG A 145 -6.30 0.43 -8.83
C ARG A 145 -6.05 1.82 -9.38
N GLY A 146 -5.41 1.92 -10.55
CA GLY A 146 -5.16 3.19 -11.23
C GLY A 146 -6.41 3.87 -11.79
N ASN A 147 -7.54 3.16 -11.89
CA ASN A 147 -8.76 3.65 -12.54
C ASN A 147 -9.97 3.72 -11.61
N LEU A 148 -9.96 3.00 -10.48
CA LEU A 148 -11.07 2.97 -9.53
C LEU A 148 -11.11 4.22 -8.64
N SER A 149 -9.99 4.58 -7.99
CA SER A 149 -9.94 5.71 -7.06
C SER A 149 -10.24 7.08 -7.69
N PRO A 150 -9.84 7.39 -8.96
CA PRO A 150 -10.19 8.66 -9.59
C PRO A 150 -11.70 8.87 -9.75
N GLN A 151 -12.48 7.80 -9.93
CA GLN A 151 -13.94 7.88 -10.09
C GLN A 151 -14.63 8.42 -8.83
N VAL A 152 -14.02 8.28 -7.64
CA VAL A 152 -14.57 8.90 -6.40
C VAL A 152 -14.62 10.41 -6.55
N GLY A 153 -13.55 11.02 -7.05
CA GLY A 153 -13.46 12.48 -7.21
C GLY A 153 -14.42 13.02 -8.28
N GLU A 154 -14.73 12.23 -9.29
CA GLU A 154 -15.58 12.61 -10.43
C GLU A 154 -17.07 12.56 -10.13
N LEU A 155 -17.47 11.96 -9.00
CA LEU A 155 -18.84 12.02 -8.51
C LEU A 155 -19.25 13.39 -7.97
N TYR A 156 -18.29 14.29 -7.77
CA TYR A 156 -18.49 15.57 -7.08
C TYR A 156 -17.98 16.73 -7.93
N ALA A 157 -18.64 17.89 -7.79
CA ALA A 157 -18.07 19.14 -8.24
C ALA A 157 -16.76 19.46 -7.49
N LYS A 158 -15.88 20.28 -8.07
CA LYS A 158 -14.55 20.55 -7.50
C LYS A 158 -14.59 21.20 -6.12
N ASP A 159 -15.61 22.02 -5.87
CA ASP A 159 -15.90 22.81 -4.68
C ASP A 159 -16.85 22.12 -3.68
N ASP A 160 -17.37 20.93 -4.02
CA ASP A 160 -18.27 20.19 -3.13
C ASP A 160 -17.53 19.65 -1.90
N ARG A 161 -17.90 20.17 -0.73
CA ARG A 161 -17.31 19.77 0.57
C ARG A 161 -17.46 18.28 0.88
N ARG A 162 -18.48 17.60 0.34
CA ARG A 162 -18.70 16.15 0.54
C ARG A 162 -17.60 15.31 -0.10
N ARG A 163 -16.84 15.85 -1.06
CA ARG A 163 -15.72 15.16 -1.72
C ARG A 163 -14.69 14.66 -0.71
N THR A 164 -14.35 15.49 0.29
CA THR A 164 -13.41 15.10 1.35
C THR A 164 -13.94 13.92 2.17
N THR A 165 -15.20 13.99 2.60
CA THR A 165 -15.86 12.89 3.33
C THR A 165 -15.94 11.62 2.50
N ALA A 166 -16.15 11.73 1.19
CA ALA A 166 -16.18 10.58 0.28
C ALA A 166 -14.84 9.84 0.24
N PHE A 167 -13.72 10.57 0.16
CA PHE A 167 -12.39 9.97 0.24
C PHE A 167 -12.10 9.36 1.62
N GLN A 168 -12.64 9.91 2.71
CA GLN A 168 -12.54 9.30 4.04
C GLN A 168 -13.32 7.98 4.14
N ILE A 169 -14.53 7.91 3.57
CA ILE A 169 -15.31 6.66 3.49
C ILE A 169 -14.54 5.62 2.66
N TYR A 170 -14.01 6.02 1.51
CA TYR A 170 -13.19 5.15 0.66
C TYR A 170 -11.95 4.62 1.41
N ALA A 171 -11.22 5.49 2.12
CA ALA A 171 -10.08 5.09 2.94
C ALA A 171 -10.48 4.16 4.11
N ALA A 172 -11.63 4.39 4.75
CA ALA A 172 -12.13 3.52 5.80
C ALA A 172 -12.42 2.10 5.27
N MET A 173 -12.97 1.97 4.06
CA MET A 173 -13.18 0.68 3.41
C MET A 173 -11.85 -0.04 3.13
N ILE A 174 -10.81 0.70 2.75
CA ILE A 174 -9.47 0.13 2.54
C ILE A 174 -8.94 -0.50 3.82
N SER A 175 -8.95 0.26 4.92
CA SER A 175 -8.49 -0.20 6.23
C SER A 175 -9.30 -1.38 6.75
N PHE A 176 -10.63 -1.31 6.61
CA PHE A 176 -11.53 -2.39 7.04
C PHE A 176 -11.27 -3.70 6.28
N GLY A 177 -11.08 -3.63 4.95
CA GLY A 177 -10.72 -4.79 4.15
C GLY A 177 -9.38 -5.41 4.57
N GLY A 178 -8.36 -4.57 4.81
CA GLY A 178 -7.05 -4.99 5.31
C GLY A 178 -7.09 -5.61 6.71
N PHE A 179 -8.03 -5.19 7.56
CA PHE A 179 -8.23 -5.76 8.89
C PHE A 179 -8.91 -7.14 8.83
N VAL A 180 -10.04 -7.26 8.12
CA VAL A 180 -10.84 -8.49 8.14
C VAL A 180 -10.16 -9.61 7.36
N ALA A 181 -9.46 -9.30 6.27
CA ALA A 181 -9.02 -10.32 5.34
C ALA A 181 -7.99 -11.31 5.89
N PRO A 182 -6.90 -10.90 6.57
CA PRO A 182 -5.95 -11.85 7.13
C PRO A 182 -6.56 -12.74 8.22
N ILE A 183 -7.59 -12.25 8.93
CA ILE A 183 -8.31 -13.02 9.94
C ILE A 183 -9.07 -14.17 9.25
N VAL A 184 -9.90 -13.85 8.27
CA VAL A 184 -10.75 -14.84 7.60
C VAL A 184 -9.92 -15.82 6.78
N THR A 185 -9.03 -15.32 5.92
CA THR A 185 -8.19 -16.19 5.06
C THR A 185 -7.21 -17.02 5.88
N GLY A 186 -6.60 -16.46 6.93
CA GLY A 186 -5.74 -17.20 7.85
C GLY A 186 -6.48 -18.31 8.60
N GLN A 187 -7.72 -18.05 9.04
CA GLN A 187 -8.53 -19.06 9.70
C GLN A 187 -8.94 -20.18 8.72
N LEU A 188 -9.32 -19.84 7.50
CA LEU A 188 -9.67 -20.82 6.46
C LEU A 188 -8.48 -21.68 6.06
N ALA A 189 -7.31 -21.07 5.87
CA ALA A 189 -6.07 -21.79 5.54
C ALA A 189 -5.69 -22.79 6.64
N LYS A 190 -5.80 -22.39 7.91
CA LYS A 190 -5.54 -23.26 9.06
C LYS A 190 -6.57 -24.38 9.21
N SER A 191 -7.85 -24.10 8.97
CA SER A 191 -8.94 -25.06 9.25
C SER A 191 -9.16 -26.06 8.12
N PHE A 192 -8.81 -25.68 6.89
CA PHE A 192 -9.00 -26.49 5.69
C PHE A 192 -7.67 -26.63 4.95
N THR A 193 -7.39 -25.74 3.99
CA THR A 193 -6.15 -25.73 3.20
C THR A 193 -5.85 -24.32 2.72
N TRP A 194 -4.59 -24.05 2.33
CA TRP A 194 -4.19 -22.78 1.71
C TRP A 194 -5.05 -22.41 0.50
N HIS A 195 -5.40 -23.41 -0.33
CA HIS A 195 -6.25 -23.23 -1.51
C HIS A 195 -7.64 -22.70 -1.18
N VAL A 196 -8.24 -23.12 -0.05
CA VAL A 196 -9.53 -22.57 0.40
C VAL A 196 -9.38 -21.10 0.81
N GLY A 197 -8.26 -20.75 1.46
CA GLY A 197 -7.93 -19.36 1.77
C GLY A 197 -7.81 -18.49 0.51
N PHE A 198 -7.12 -18.98 -0.53
CA PHE A 198 -7.01 -18.29 -1.81
C PHE A 198 -8.33 -18.22 -2.59
N ALA A 199 -9.13 -19.29 -2.57
CA ALA A 199 -10.45 -19.31 -3.19
C ALA A 199 -11.39 -18.29 -2.55
N PHE A 200 -11.36 -18.14 -1.22
CA PHE A 200 -12.11 -17.09 -0.52
C PHE A 200 -11.74 -15.69 -1.01
N ALA A 201 -10.44 -15.41 -1.17
CA ALA A 201 -10.00 -14.15 -1.77
C ALA A 201 -10.59 -13.96 -3.18
N GLY A 202 -10.58 -15.01 -4.01
CA GLY A 202 -11.20 -14.99 -5.35
C GLY A 202 -12.69 -14.70 -5.33
N PHE A 203 -13.46 -15.30 -4.42
CA PHE A 203 -14.87 -14.95 -4.22
C PHE A 203 -15.04 -13.50 -3.75
N GLY A 204 -14.16 -13.01 -2.88
CA GLY A 204 -14.15 -11.60 -2.49
C GLY A 204 -14.02 -10.67 -3.70
N MET A 205 -13.02 -10.89 -4.55
CA MET A 205 -12.84 -10.09 -5.77
C MET A 205 -14.01 -10.26 -6.75
N LEU A 206 -14.61 -11.45 -6.87
CA LEU A 206 -15.79 -11.68 -7.70
C LEU A 206 -17.00 -10.87 -7.21
N ILE A 207 -17.19 -10.77 -5.89
CA ILE A 207 -18.21 -9.90 -5.30
C ILE A 207 -17.88 -8.44 -5.63
N GLY A 208 -16.61 -8.02 -5.52
CA GLY A 208 -16.17 -6.68 -5.93
C GLY A 208 -16.51 -6.37 -7.40
N LEU A 209 -16.24 -7.31 -8.31
CA LEU A 209 -16.61 -7.19 -9.73
C LEU A 209 -18.12 -7.05 -9.90
N ALA A 210 -18.91 -7.90 -9.24
CA ALA A 210 -20.37 -7.85 -9.31
C ALA A 210 -20.93 -6.52 -8.79
N VAL A 211 -20.40 -6.02 -7.66
CA VAL A 211 -20.74 -4.71 -7.09
C VAL A 211 -20.43 -3.59 -8.10
N TYR A 212 -19.25 -3.63 -8.73
CA TYR A 212 -18.87 -2.62 -9.72
C TYR A 212 -19.77 -2.63 -10.96
N LEU A 213 -20.05 -3.82 -11.51
CA LEU A 213 -20.87 -3.97 -12.70
C LEU A 213 -22.33 -3.58 -12.45
N TYR A 214 -22.89 -3.95 -11.29
CA TYR A 214 -24.23 -3.53 -10.88
C TYR A 214 -24.29 -2.00 -10.65
N GLY A 215 -23.20 -1.43 -10.13
CA GLY A 215 -23.03 0.00 -9.94
C GLY A 215 -22.88 0.82 -11.21
N ARG A 216 -22.67 0.19 -12.38
CA ARG A 216 -22.34 0.86 -13.65
C ARG A 216 -23.23 2.04 -14.03
N PRO A 217 -24.57 2.00 -13.86
CA PRO A 217 -25.44 3.15 -14.18
C PRO A 217 -25.19 4.38 -13.30
N TYR A 218 -24.53 4.19 -12.15
CA TYR A 218 -24.25 5.20 -11.13
C TYR A 218 -22.82 5.75 -11.18
N LEU A 219 -21.99 5.21 -12.08
CA LEU A 219 -20.59 5.61 -12.22
C LEU A 219 -20.45 6.88 -13.06
N PRO A 220 -19.39 7.68 -12.85
CA PRO A 220 -19.07 8.79 -13.73
C PRO A 220 -18.92 8.31 -15.19
N PRO A 221 -19.32 9.11 -16.18
CA PRO A 221 -19.04 8.81 -17.57
C PRO A 221 -17.53 8.77 -17.81
N ASP A 222 -17.09 7.94 -18.75
CA ASP A 222 -15.69 7.93 -19.15
C ASP A 222 -15.26 9.35 -19.59
N PRO A 223 -14.05 9.81 -19.20
CA PRO A 223 -13.57 11.10 -19.62
C PRO A 223 -13.55 11.17 -21.14
N PRO A 224 -13.92 12.30 -21.77
CA PRO A 224 -13.74 12.46 -23.20
C PRO A 224 -12.28 12.18 -23.52
N ARG A 225 -12.03 11.39 -24.58
CA ARG A 225 -10.69 10.96 -24.99
C ARG A 225 -9.82 12.21 -25.04
N ARG A 226 -8.92 12.38 -24.06
CA ARG A 226 -8.11 13.59 -23.97
C ARG A 226 -7.33 13.70 -25.27
N GLU A 227 -7.74 14.63 -26.13
CA GLU A 227 -6.77 15.24 -27.03
C GLU A 227 -5.68 15.75 -26.12
N ARG A 228 -4.47 15.29 -26.42
CA ARG A 228 -3.26 15.62 -25.67
C ARG A 228 -3.15 17.13 -25.77
N LEU A 229 -3.73 17.86 -24.82
CA LEU A 229 -3.51 19.29 -24.69
C LEU A 229 -2.00 19.40 -24.70
N THR A 230 -1.48 20.07 -25.73
CA THR A 230 -0.08 20.35 -25.95
C THR A 230 0.34 21.28 -24.82
N ALA A 231 0.49 20.71 -23.63
CA ALA A 231 0.95 21.42 -22.47
C ALA A 231 2.34 21.94 -22.84
N PRO A 232 2.62 23.23 -22.63
CA PRO A 232 3.93 23.78 -22.94
C PRO A 232 5.00 23.00 -22.18
N PRO A 233 6.21 22.88 -22.73
CA PRO A 233 7.29 22.15 -22.07
C PRO A 233 7.54 22.66 -20.64
N LEU A 234 8.15 21.81 -19.81
CA LEU A 234 8.47 22.17 -18.43
C LEU A 234 9.47 23.32 -18.41
N THR A 235 9.24 24.33 -17.56
CA THR A 235 10.21 25.41 -17.32
C THR A 235 11.47 24.86 -16.63
N PRO A 236 12.62 25.57 -16.66
CA PRO A 236 13.81 25.16 -15.92
C PRO A 236 13.55 24.90 -14.42
N GLU A 237 12.70 25.70 -13.79
CA GLU A 237 12.31 25.59 -12.39
C GLU A 237 11.45 24.34 -12.16
N GLU A 238 10.43 24.12 -13.00
CA GLU A 238 9.60 22.91 -12.96
C GLU A 238 10.47 21.64 -13.13
N ARG A 239 11.44 21.66 -14.05
CA ARG A 239 12.39 20.54 -14.24
C ARG A 239 13.25 20.31 -13.01
N TYR A 240 13.72 21.37 -12.35
CA TYR A 240 14.49 21.25 -11.12
C TYR A 240 13.68 20.59 -10.00
N VAL A 241 12.40 20.99 -9.82
CA VAL A 241 11.52 20.36 -8.83
C VAL A 241 11.29 18.88 -9.16
N VAL A 242 11.05 18.54 -10.43
CA VAL A 242 10.90 17.15 -10.88
C VAL A 242 12.13 16.32 -10.55
N TRP A 243 13.33 16.85 -10.81
CA TRP A 243 14.58 16.16 -10.46
C TRP A 243 14.71 15.91 -8.96
N LEU A 244 14.34 16.89 -8.13
CA LEU A 244 14.32 16.71 -6.68
C LEU A 244 13.33 15.60 -6.27
N LEU A 245 12.11 15.59 -6.83
CA LEU A 245 11.13 14.54 -6.54
C LEU A 245 11.58 13.15 -6.99
N ILE A 246 12.34 13.04 -8.09
CA ILE A 246 12.98 11.77 -8.50
C ILE A 246 14.07 11.37 -7.49
N LEU A 247 14.88 12.33 -7.02
CA LEU A 247 15.91 12.10 -6.01
C LEU A 247 15.33 11.71 -4.64
N LEU A 248 14.08 12.07 -4.35
CA LEU A 248 13.35 11.62 -3.16
C LEU A 248 13.01 10.12 -3.21
N LEU A 249 12.87 9.51 -4.39
CA LEU A 249 12.47 8.09 -4.53
C LEU A 249 13.40 7.11 -3.81
N PRO A 250 14.75 7.13 -3.99
CA PRO A 250 15.64 6.23 -3.25
C PRO A 250 15.61 6.48 -1.74
N VAL A 251 15.42 7.73 -1.29
CA VAL A 251 15.27 8.05 0.13
C VAL A 251 13.97 7.46 0.69
N ALA A 252 12.87 7.60 -0.06
CA ALA A 252 11.59 7.01 0.32
C ALA A 252 11.59 5.48 0.25
N ALA A 253 12.36 4.90 -0.66
CA ALA A 253 12.52 3.45 -0.78
C ALA A 253 13.08 2.83 0.51
N LEU A 254 13.93 3.53 1.28
CA LEU A 254 14.44 3.02 2.57
C LEU A 254 13.31 2.73 3.57
N PHE A 255 12.27 3.57 3.61
CA PHE A 255 11.07 3.30 4.40
C PHE A 255 10.33 2.08 3.85
N TRP A 256 10.12 2.04 2.53
CA TRP A 256 9.38 0.95 1.89
C TRP A 256 10.10 -0.40 1.92
N ILE A 257 11.43 -0.43 2.06
CA ILE A 257 12.20 -1.66 2.31
C ILE A 257 11.76 -2.27 3.64
N ALA A 258 11.75 -1.48 4.73
CA ALA A 258 11.35 -1.95 6.04
C ALA A 258 9.85 -2.32 6.08
N GLN A 259 8.99 -1.49 5.48
CA GLN A 259 7.55 -1.80 5.37
C GLN A 259 7.30 -3.09 4.57
N SER A 260 8.02 -3.32 3.47
CA SER A 260 7.83 -4.52 2.66
C SER A 260 8.23 -5.80 3.41
N GLN A 261 9.16 -5.72 4.37
CA GLN A 261 9.47 -6.88 5.22
C GLN A 261 8.32 -7.29 6.13
N VAL A 262 7.45 -6.36 6.52
CA VAL A 262 6.28 -6.65 7.36
C VAL A 262 5.34 -7.63 6.67
N TRP A 263 5.24 -7.56 5.34
CA TRP A 263 4.40 -8.46 4.55
C TRP A 263 5.14 -9.73 4.13
N ASN A 264 6.48 -9.73 4.21
CA ASN A 264 7.34 -10.79 3.72
C ASN A 264 7.96 -11.57 4.90
N THR A 265 9.25 -11.36 5.19
CA THR A 265 10.03 -12.08 6.21
C THR A 265 9.41 -12.06 7.61
N TYR A 266 8.69 -11.00 7.98
CA TYR A 266 8.02 -10.89 9.28
C TYR A 266 7.07 -12.07 9.55
N ASN A 267 6.34 -12.57 8.56
CA ASN A 267 5.44 -13.70 8.75
C ASN A 267 6.20 -14.97 9.16
N ILE A 268 7.37 -15.20 8.58
CA ILE A 268 8.26 -16.31 8.94
C ILE A 268 8.82 -16.10 10.35
N TRP A 269 9.24 -14.87 10.68
CA TRP A 269 9.69 -14.54 12.02
C TRP A 269 8.63 -14.77 13.09
N VAL A 270 7.38 -14.36 12.86
CA VAL A 270 6.26 -14.62 13.77
C VAL A 270 6.07 -16.11 14.00
N ARG A 271 6.04 -16.90 12.92
CA ARG A 271 5.86 -18.35 12.99
C ARG A 271 6.92 -19.02 13.86
N ASP A 272 8.16 -18.59 13.70
CA ASP A 272 9.34 -19.23 14.31
C ASP A 272 9.60 -18.71 15.74
N HIS A 273 9.41 -17.42 15.98
CA HIS A 273 9.90 -16.73 17.18
C HIS A 273 8.80 -16.19 18.09
N VAL A 274 7.52 -16.20 17.71
CA VAL A 274 6.43 -15.67 18.55
C VAL A 274 5.59 -16.80 19.13
N ASN A 275 5.22 -16.67 20.41
CA ASN A 275 4.32 -17.59 21.07
C ASN A 275 2.87 -17.27 20.66
N LEU A 276 2.30 -18.16 19.85
CA LEU A 276 0.94 -18.04 19.32
C LEU A 276 -0.02 -19.04 19.97
N THR A 277 0.42 -19.81 20.97
CA THR A 277 -0.38 -20.87 21.57
C THR A 277 -1.08 -20.37 22.83
N PHE A 278 -2.40 -20.49 22.86
CA PHE A 278 -3.29 -20.16 23.98
C PHE A 278 -4.04 -21.42 24.41
N GLY A 279 -3.51 -22.11 25.42
CA GLY A 279 -4.02 -23.42 25.80
C GLY A 279 -3.89 -24.42 24.66
N SER A 280 -5.00 -24.99 24.19
CA SER A 280 -5.04 -25.94 23.06
C SER A 280 -5.15 -25.26 21.69
N TRP A 281 -5.36 -23.94 21.64
CA TRP A 281 -5.58 -23.22 20.40
C TRP A 281 -4.35 -22.40 19.99
N THR A 282 -3.89 -22.59 18.75
CA THR A 282 -2.81 -21.78 18.17
C THR A 282 -3.37 -20.70 17.25
N MET A 283 -3.03 -19.43 17.47
CA MET A 283 -3.42 -18.34 16.59
C MET A 283 -2.77 -18.49 15.20
N PRO A 284 -3.52 -18.31 14.08
CA PRO A 284 -2.91 -18.25 12.75
C PRO A 284 -1.96 -17.06 12.62
N VAL A 285 -0.75 -17.28 12.09
CA VAL A 285 0.24 -16.23 11.80
C VAL A 285 -0.37 -15.04 11.03
N PRO A 286 -1.18 -15.25 9.97
CA PRO A 286 -1.76 -14.15 9.20
C PRO A 286 -2.59 -13.17 10.02
N TRP A 287 -3.13 -13.56 11.19
CA TRP A 287 -3.95 -12.67 12.01
C TRP A 287 -3.18 -11.41 12.45
N LEU A 288 -1.87 -11.47 12.63
CA LEU A 288 -1.10 -10.27 12.99
C LEU A 288 -1.05 -9.23 11.88
N GLN A 289 -1.15 -9.65 10.62
CA GLN A 289 -1.27 -8.73 9.48
C GLN A 289 -2.55 -7.90 9.52
N SER A 290 -3.60 -8.34 10.25
CA SER A 290 -4.81 -7.54 10.43
C SER A 290 -4.55 -6.21 11.16
N LEU A 291 -3.46 -6.15 11.94
CA LEU A 291 -3.06 -4.94 12.66
C LEU A 291 -2.58 -3.84 11.69
N ASP A 292 -2.10 -4.17 10.50
CA ASP A 292 -1.75 -3.19 9.47
C ASP A 292 -3.00 -2.49 8.89
N GLY A 293 -4.17 -3.14 8.93
CA GLY A 293 -5.45 -2.51 8.61
C GLY A 293 -6.02 -1.72 9.79
N LEU A 294 -5.98 -2.31 10.98
CA LEU A 294 -6.62 -1.77 12.18
C LEU A 294 -5.87 -0.59 12.81
N ALA A 295 -4.55 -0.68 12.95
CA ALA A 295 -3.76 0.30 13.68
C ALA A 295 -3.78 1.68 13.00
N PRO A 296 -3.61 1.83 11.68
CA PRO A 296 -3.74 3.14 11.04
C PRO A 296 -5.13 3.76 11.27
N PHE A 297 -6.19 2.95 11.16
CA PHE A 297 -7.55 3.41 11.37
C PHE A 297 -7.79 3.89 12.81
N ALA A 298 -7.31 3.14 13.81
CA ALA A 298 -7.47 3.47 15.22
C ALA A 298 -6.56 4.62 15.69
N CYS A 299 -5.32 4.68 15.20
CA CYS A 299 -4.32 5.65 15.64
C CYS A 299 -4.39 6.99 14.90
N MET A 300 -4.91 7.04 13.66
CA MET A 300 -4.97 8.27 12.86
C MET A 300 -5.69 9.42 13.58
N PRO A 301 -6.90 9.25 14.17
CA PRO A 301 -7.55 10.33 14.92
C PRO A 301 -6.68 10.88 16.05
N LEU A 302 -5.97 10.01 16.78
CA LEU A 302 -5.09 10.40 17.89
C LEU A 302 -3.89 11.22 17.38
N VAL A 303 -3.27 10.80 16.27
CA VAL A 303 -2.18 11.54 15.64
C VAL A 303 -2.66 12.91 15.13
N LEU A 304 -3.84 12.99 14.54
CA LEU A 304 -4.43 14.25 14.08
C LEU A 304 -4.76 15.18 15.26
N MET A 305 -5.28 14.65 16.37
CA MET A 305 -5.49 15.43 17.60
C MET A 305 -4.17 15.97 18.15
N PHE A 306 -3.12 15.14 18.14
CA PHE A 306 -1.78 15.55 18.55
C PHE A 306 -1.22 16.68 17.66
N TRP A 307 -1.32 16.56 16.34
CA TRP A 307 -0.89 17.63 15.42
C TRP A 307 -1.73 18.89 15.57
N SER A 308 -3.05 18.79 15.78
CA SER A 308 -3.91 19.94 16.07
C SER A 308 -3.46 20.68 17.33
N TRP A 309 -3.14 19.94 18.39
CA TRP A 309 -2.59 20.49 19.62
C TRP A 309 -1.22 21.16 19.39
N GLN A 310 -0.32 20.56 18.61
CA GLN A 310 0.97 21.17 18.25
C GLN A 310 0.78 22.45 17.43
N ARG A 311 -0.17 22.46 16.49
CA ARG A 311 -0.51 23.61 15.64
C ARG A 311 -0.99 24.79 16.47
N LYS A 312 -1.90 24.56 17.42
CA LYS A 312 -2.38 25.58 18.37
C LYS A 312 -1.26 26.21 19.21
N ARG A 313 -0.14 25.50 19.37
CA ARG A 313 1.05 25.97 20.11
C ARG A 313 2.17 26.48 19.20
N GLY A 314 1.97 26.54 17.88
CA GLY A 314 3.01 26.94 16.91
C GLY A 314 4.20 25.98 16.85
N ARG A 315 4.01 24.70 17.22
CA ARG A 315 5.07 23.67 17.30
C ARG A 315 4.84 22.50 16.34
N GLU A 316 3.93 22.63 15.38
CA GLU A 316 3.72 21.58 14.39
C GLU A 316 4.98 21.40 13.54
N PRO A 317 5.57 20.18 13.47
CA PRO A 317 6.77 19.95 12.69
C PRO A 317 6.52 20.14 11.19
N SER A 318 7.58 20.50 10.45
CA SER A 318 7.56 20.52 8.98
C SER A 318 7.29 19.13 8.41
N GLU A 319 6.88 19.04 7.14
CA GLU A 319 6.61 17.76 6.48
C GLU A 319 7.81 16.81 6.46
N PHE A 320 9.00 17.31 6.13
CA PHE A 320 10.23 16.51 6.20
C PHE A 320 10.52 16.05 7.63
N THR A 321 10.22 16.87 8.64
CA THR A 321 10.36 16.48 10.04
C THR A 321 9.34 15.41 10.42
N LYS A 322 8.09 15.51 9.97
CA LYS A 322 7.07 14.46 10.19
C LYS A 322 7.49 13.15 9.53
N MET A 323 7.95 13.19 8.28
CA MET A 323 8.47 12.02 7.58
C MET A 323 9.65 11.38 8.35
N ALA A 324 10.61 12.19 8.81
CA ALA A 324 11.74 11.69 9.60
C ALA A 324 11.32 11.06 10.94
N ILE A 325 10.38 11.70 11.66
CA ILE A 325 9.77 11.13 12.87
C ILE A 325 9.11 9.78 12.54
N GLY A 326 8.39 9.68 11.42
CA GLY A 326 7.79 8.43 10.96
C GLY A 326 8.80 7.32 10.75
N CYS A 327 9.92 7.63 10.08
CA CYS A 327 11.04 6.70 9.89
C CYS A 327 11.64 6.23 11.22
N TRP A 328 11.86 7.13 12.19
CA TRP A 328 12.45 6.76 13.47
C TRP A 328 11.51 5.98 14.38
N ILE A 329 10.20 6.29 14.36
CA ILE A 329 9.20 5.48 15.04
C ILE A 329 9.16 4.07 14.43
N PHE A 330 9.19 3.97 13.11
CA PHE A 330 9.25 2.67 12.43
C PHE A 330 10.54 1.91 12.77
N GLY A 331 11.68 2.59 12.76
CA GLY A 331 12.98 2.05 13.14
C GLY A 331 12.99 1.53 14.58
N ALA A 332 12.52 2.34 15.52
CA ALA A 332 12.37 1.94 16.93
C ALA A 332 11.44 0.75 17.09
N SER A 333 10.35 0.69 16.32
CA SER A 333 9.45 -0.46 16.31
C SER A 333 10.17 -1.71 15.79
N THR A 334 10.96 -1.57 14.72
CA THR A 334 11.76 -2.69 14.16
C THR A 334 12.82 -3.17 15.16
N LEU A 335 13.39 -2.28 15.99
CA LEU A 335 14.27 -2.68 17.10
C LEU A 335 13.55 -3.57 18.13
N LEU A 336 12.23 -3.44 18.30
CA LEU A 336 11.46 -4.34 19.17
C LEU A 336 11.50 -5.78 18.66
N LEU A 337 11.52 -6.01 17.34
CA LEU A 337 11.66 -7.35 16.76
C LEU A 337 13.05 -7.94 17.02
N ALA A 338 14.09 -7.10 16.90
CA ALA A 338 15.45 -7.51 17.25
C ALA A 338 15.56 -7.84 18.74
N ALA A 339 15.03 -6.97 19.62
CA ALA A 339 15.03 -7.14 21.06
C ALA A 339 14.23 -8.39 21.47
N ALA A 340 13.07 -8.64 20.87
CA ALA A 340 12.28 -9.83 21.09
C ALA A 340 13.06 -11.11 20.74
N SER A 341 13.81 -11.09 19.64
CA SER A 341 14.65 -12.21 19.20
C SER A 341 15.79 -12.50 20.17
N VAL A 342 16.36 -11.46 20.81
CA VAL A 342 17.40 -11.64 21.83
C VAL A 342 16.80 -12.08 23.17
N ALA A 343 15.70 -11.45 23.60
CA ALA A 343 15.07 -11.68 24.90
C ALA A 343 14.48 -13.09 25.04
N ALA A 344 13.98 -13.66 23.94
CA ALA A 344 13.47 -15.03 23.94
C ALA A 344 14.61 -16.08 23.92
N GLY A 345 15.84 -15.69 23.58
CA GLY A 345 16.96 -16.61 23.41
C GLY A 345 16.76 -17.57 22.23
N ALA A 346 17.64 -18.57 22.11
CA ALA A 346 17.66 -19.46 20.95
C ALA A 346 16.50 -20.49 20.91
N THR A 347 15.83 -20.73 22.05
CA THR A 347 14.85 -21.83 22.18
C THR A 347 13.49 -21.41 22.70
N ALA A 348 13.33 -20.21 23.28
CA ALA A 348 12.03 -19.73 23.71
C ALA A 348 11.39 -18.85 22.63
N ARG A 349 10.06 -18.80 22.64
CA ARG A 349 9.28 -17.92 21.77
C ARG A 349 8.90 -16.65 22.54
N ALA A 350 9.08 -15.50 21.90
CA ALA A 350 8.74 -14.20 22.44
C ALA A 350 7.22 -14.07 22.71
N PRO A 351 6.81 -13.37 23.77
CA PRO A 351 5.40 -13.05 24.00
C PRO A 351 4.77 -12.31 22.82
N LEU A 352 3.48 -12.58 22.55
CA LEU A 352 2.71 -11.92 21.50
C LEU A 352 2.74 -10.39 21.58
N ALA A 353 2.86 -9.84 22.79
CA ALA A 353 2.91 -8.40 23.04
C ALA A 353 4.01 -7.68 22.22
N TRP A 354 5.15 -8.34 21.94
CA TRP A 354 6.21 -7.77 21.10
C TRP A 354 5.75 -7.52 19.67
N ALA A 355 5.05 -8.50 19.08
CA ALA A 355 4.50 -8.40 17.74
C ALA A 355 3.40 -7.32 17.65
N VAL A 356 2.53 -7.24 18.67
CA VAL A 356 1.48 -6.20 18.74
C VAL A 356 2.09 -4.81 18.90
N ALA A 357 3.08 -4.65 19.79
CA ALA A 357 3.77 -3.38 19.99
C ALA A 357 4.52 -2.92 18.73
N PHE A 358 5.14 -3.87 18.01
CA PHE A 358 5.73 -3.61 16.70
C PHE A 358 4.69 -3.05 15.72
N HIS A 359 3.55 -3.71 15.53
CA HIS A 359 2.53 -3.24 14.58
C HIS A 359 1.95 -1.88 14.98
N LEU A 360 1.70 -1.63 16.26
CA LEU A 360 1.21 -0.32 16.72
C LEU A 360 2.23 0.79 16.38
N GLY A 361 3.50 0.57 16.72
CA GLY A 361 4.54 1.56 16.46
C GLY A 361 4.83 1.74 14.96
N SER A 362 4.98 0.66 14.20
CA SER A 362 5.29 0.72 12.76
C SER A 362 4.18 1.42 11.98
N ASN A 363 2.92 1.16 12.32
CA ASN A 363 1.77 1.83 11.68
C ASN A 363 1.64 3.31 12.09
N ILE A 364 1.99 3.69 13.32
CA ILE A 364 2.14 5.12 13.66
C ILE A 364 3.24 5.76 12.82
N GLY A 365 4.38 5.08 12.65
CA GLY A 365 5.47 5.51 11.77
C GLY A 365 4.99 5.72 10.33
N TRP A 366 4.16 4.79 9.82
CA TRP A 366 3.55 4.88 8.50
C TRP A 366 2.62 6.08 8.34
N ILE A 367 1.77 6.38 9.33
CA ILE A 367 0.87 7.56 9.33
C ILE A 367 1.68 8.86 9.15
N PHE A 368 2.84 8.96 9.80
CA PHE A 368 3.71 10.12 9.70
C PHE A 368 4.43 10.21 8.35
N PHE A 369 4.79 9.06 7.77
CA PHE A 369 5.63 9.01 6.57
C PHE A 369 4.82 9.02 5.26
N ALA A 370 3.96 8.03 5.02
CA ALA A 370 3.42 7.75 3.68
C ALA A 370 2.39 8.80 3.21
N PRO A 371 1.38 9.21 4.01
CA PRO A 371 0.47 10.28 3.63
C PRO A 371 1.19 11.62 3.42
N THR A 372 2.15 11.95 4.29
CA THR A 372 2.95 13.18 4.20
C THR A 372 3.79 13.21 2.92
N THR A 373 4.43 12.09 2.56
CA THR A 373 5.22 12.00 1.33
C THR A 373 4.34 12.16 0.09
N THR A 374 3.17 11.53 0.08
CA THR A 374 2.20 11.64 -1.02
C THR A 374 1.71 13.09 -1.17
N ALA A 375 1.39 13.75 -0.06
CA ALA A 375 0.99 15.15 -0.05
C ALA A 375 2.11 16.09 -0.55
N LEU A 376 3.36 15.85 -0.13
CA LEU A 376 4.52 16.60 -0.59
C LEU A 376 4.71 16.47 -2.11
N VAL A 377 4.70 15.24 -2.63
CA VAL A 377 4.83 14.98 -4.08
C VAL A 377 3.69 15.64 -4.85
N SER A 378 2.45 15.48 -4.37
CA SER A 378 1.27 16.09 -5.01
C SER A 378 1.30 17.61 -4.99
N ARG A 379 1.85 18.25 -3.95
CA ARG A 379 1.91 19.72 -3.86
C ARG A 379 3.08 20.30 -4.64
N ALA A 380 4.23 19.62 -4.63
CA ALA A 380 5.44 20.11 -5.29
C ALA A 380 5.45 19.82 -6.80
N ALA A 381 4.76 18.78 -7.26
CA ALA A 381 4.80 18.40 -8.67
C ALA A 381 4.08 19.43 -9.57
N PRO A 382 4.68 19.83 -10.71
CA PRO A 382 4.05 20.74 -11.66
C PRO A 382 2.70 20.24 -12.15
N ASP A 383 1.70 21.12 -12.26
CA ASP A 383 0.32 20.78 -12.67
C ASP A 383 0.26 19.94 -13.96
N LYS A 384 1.16 20.25 -14.90
CA LYS A 384 1.27 19.59 -16.23
C LYS A 384 1.54 18.09 -16.13
N ILE A 385 2.23 17.64 -15.08
CA ILE A 385 2.68 16.25 -14.90
C ILE A 385 2.39 15.72 -13.49
N ASN A 386 1.52 16.39 -12.74
CA ASN A 386 1.22 16.09 -11.35
C ASN A 386 0.80 14.62 -11.15
N ALA A 387 -0.14 14.14 -11.97
CA ALA A 387 -0.58 12.75 -11.95
C ALA A 387 0.55 11.76 -12.26
N THR A 388 1.46 12.10 -13.18
CA THR A 388 2.65 11.28 -13.50
C THR A 388 3.60 11.21 -12.31
N MET A 389 3.79 12.31 -11.56
CA MET A 389 4.68 12.32 -10.40
C MET A 389 4.09 11.56 -9.22
N ILE A 390 2.78 11.66 -8.98
CA ILE A 390 2.09 10.85 -7.96
C ILE A 390 2.19 9.36 -8.31
N GLY A 391 1.96 8.99 -9.58
CA GLY A 391 2.18 7.61 -10.04
C GLY A 391 3.66 7.18 -9.96
N GLY A 392 4.58 8.10 -10.24
CA GLY A 392 6.02 7.89 -10.15
C GLY A 392 6.49 7.61 -8.72
N TYR A 393 5.81 8.15 -7.70
CA TYR A 393 6.10 7.82 -6.30
C TYR A 393 5.94 6.32 -6.00
N SER A 394 5.01 5.63 -6.67
CA SER A 394 4.85 4.17 -6.52
C SER A 394 6.11 3.39 -6.91
N LEU A 395 7.04 3.99 -7.67
CA LEU A 395 8.35 3.40 -7.95
C LEU A 395 9.19 3.23 -6.68
N ALA A 396 9.03 4.09 -5.66
CA ALA A 396 9.70 3.91 -4.37
C ALA A 396 9.21 2.63 -3.65
N ILE A 397 7.92 2.31 -3.78
CA ILE A 397 7.35 1.06 -3.26
C ILE A 397 7.90 -0.14 -4.05
N PHE A 398 7.91 -0.06 -5.39
CA PHE A 398 8.50 -1.08 -6.25
C PHE A 398 9.95 -1.40 -5.88
N ILE A 399 10.80 -0.36 -5.80
CA ILE A 399 12.20 -0.51 -5.40
C ILE A 399 12.27 -1.12 -4.01
N GLY A 400 11.47 -0.61 -3.06
CA GLY A 400 11.45 -1.11 -1.69
C GLY A 400 11.11 -2.58 -1.59
N SER A 401 10.11 -3.06 -2.32
CA SER A 401 9.66 -4.45 -2.31
C SER A 401 10.64 -5.39 -3.00
N VAL A 402 11.21 -5.00 -4.15
CA VAL A 402 12.23 -5.81 -4.86
C VAL A 402 13.50 -5.94 -4.01
N VAL A 403 13.98 -4.85 -3.43
CA VAL A 403 15.15 -4.86 -2.53
C VAL A 403 14.84 -5.64 -1.26
N SER A 404 13.65 -5.48 -0.68
CA SER A 404 13.22 -6.26 0.48
C SER A 404 13.22 -7.76 0.21
N GLY A 405 12.74 -8.21 -0.96
CA GLY A 405 12.81 -9.62 -1.35
C GLY A 405 14.24 -10.15 -1.38
N ARG A 406 15.18 -9.35 -1.90
CA ARG A 406 16.61 -9.70 -1.93
C ARG A 406 17.23 -9.74 -0.54
N LEU A 407 16.97 -8.73 0.28
CA LEU A 407 17.44 -8.68 1.68
C LEU A 407 16.83 -9.79 2.53
N GLY A 408 15.60 -10.23 2.24
CA GLY A 408 14.94 -11.35 2.92
C GLY A 408 15.78 -12.62 2.93
N SER A 409 16.54 -12.90 1.86
CA SER A 409 17.44 -14.06 1.79
C SER A 409 18.52 -14.09 2.88
N LEU A 410 18.86 -12.94 3.47
CA LEU A 410 19.82 -12.86 4.59
C LEU A 410 19.24 -13.48 5.86
N TYR A 411 17.92 -13.53 6.01
CA TYR A 411 17.25 -14.06 7.20
C TYR A 411 17.54 -15.55 7.47
N GLU A 412 17.89 -16.32 6.45
CA GLU A 412 18.31 -17.72 6.63
C GLU A 412 19.72 -17.87 7.18
N ARG A 413 20.58 -16.89 6.91
CA ARG A 413 22.01 -16.96 7.21
C ARG A 413 22.39 -16.17 8.46
N TRP A 414 21.59 -15.16 8.80
CA TRP A 414 21.85 -14.24 9.88
C TRP A 414 20.91 -14.52 11.06
N PRO A 415 21.37 -14.28 12.31
CA PRO A 415 20.46 -14.23 13.45
C PRO A 415 19.32 -13.24 13.20
N ALA A 416 18.11 -13.60 13.64
CA ALA A 416 16.92 -12.75 13.47
C ALA A 416 17.12 -11.35 14.06
N SER A 417 17.86 -11.23 15.15
CA SER A 417 18.22 -9.94 15.76
C SER A 417 19.04 -9.05 14.82
N GLU A 418 20.08 -9.58 14.18
CA GLU A 418 20.92 -8.85 13.22
C GLU A 418 20.14 -8.45 11.98
N PHE A 419 19.28 -9.34 11.49
CA PHE A 419 18.39 -9.04 10.36
C PHE A 419 17.47 -7.85 10.66
N TRP A 420 16.83 -7.83 11.83
CA TRP A 420 15.96 -6.72 12.22
C TRP A 420 16.74 -5.44 12.55
N LEU A 421 17.95 -5.54 13.10
CA LEU A 421 18.85 -4.39 13.30
C LEU A 421 19.20 -3.71 11.97
N LEU A 422 19.50 -4.48 10.92
CA LEU A 422 19.73 -3.94 9.57
C LEU A 422 18.53 -3.11 9.09
N HIS A 423 17.31 -3.64 9.21
CA HIS A 423 16.11 -2.93 8.75
C HIS A 423 15.80 -1.70 9.59
N ALA A 424 16.02 -1.76 10.91
CA ALA A 424 15.92 -0.61 11.79
C ALA A 424 16.94 0.49 11.41
N ALA A 425 18.17 0.11 11.06
CA ALA A 425 19.20 1.04 10.59
C ALA A 425 18.83 1.68 9.25
N LEU A 426 18.36 0.88 8.27
CA LEU A 426 17.97 1.37 6.95
C LEU A 426 16.84 2.40 7.02
N VAL A 427 15.75 2.10 7.74
CA VAL A 427 14.64 3.05 7.86
C VAL A 427 15.04 4.29 8.67
N SER A 428 15.86 4.13 9.72
CA SER A 428 16.34 5.27 10.52
C SER A 428 17.28 6.19 9.73
N LEU A 429 18.14 5.60 8.88
CA LEU A 429 18.95 6.32 7.90
C LEU A 429 18.04 7.08 6.92
N GLY A 430 16.95 6.45 6.47
CA GLY A 430 15.91 7.13 5.70
C GLY A 430 15.41 8.41 6.38
N GLY A 431 15.17 8.37 7.70
CA GLY A 431 14.80 9.57 8.47
C GLY A 431 15.84 10.69 8.44
N VAL A 432 17.13 10.33 8.59
CA VAL A 432 18.25 11.29 8.50
C VAL A 432 18.34 11.88 7.08
N LEU A 433 18.27 11.04 6.06
CA LEU A 433 18.35 11.45 4.66
C LEU A 433 17.16 12.30 4.24
N VAL A 434 15.96 12.04 4.76
CA VAL A 434 14.78 12.90 4.54
C VAL A 434 15.00 14.30 5.10
N LEU A 435 15.62 14.44 6.28
CA LEU A 435 15.93 15.76 6.83
C LEU A 435 16.97 16.50 6.00
N ALA A 436 18.05 15.82 5.60
CA ALA A 436 19.06 16.38 4.71
C ALA A 436 18.45 16.82 3.37
N PHE A 437 17.60 15.97 2.78
CA PHE A 437 16.87 16.25 1.56
C PHE A 437 15.89 17.43 1.73
N GLY A 438 15.25 17.55 2.89
CA GLY A 438 14.42 18.70 3.23
C GLY A 438 15.18 20.02 3.19
N MET A 439 16.46 20.03 3.60
CA MET A 439 17.33 21.21 3.47
C MET A 439 17.60 21.57 2.02
N LEU A 440 17.83 20.57 1.17
CA LEU A 440 18.03 20.72 -0.28
C LEU A 440 16.77 21.26 -0.98
N MET A 441 15.57 20.85 -0.54
CA MET A 441 14.30 21.28 -1.14
C MET A 441 13.84 22.69 -0.74
N LYS A 442 14.39 23.30 0.33
CA LYS A 442 13.93 24.62 0.82
C LYS A 442 13.86 25.72 -0.27
N PRO A 443 14.88 25.89 -1.16
CA PRO A 443 14.83 26.92 -2.19
C PRO A 443 13.71 26.68 -3.21
N ALA A 444 13.47 25.41 -3.56
CA ALA A 444 12.43 25.02 -4.51
C ALA A 444 11.02 25.24 -3.94
N LEU A 445 10.79 24.90 -2.67
CA LEU A 445 9.46 25.02 -2.05
C LEU A 445 9.05 26.48 -1.80
N ARG A 446 10.00 27.39 -1.56
CA ARG A 446 9.73 28.84 -1.43
C ARG A 446 9.17 29.46 -2.71
N GLN A 447 9.40 28.85 -3.86
CA GLN A 447 8.88 29.31 -5.15
C GLN A 447 7.44 28.81 -5.42
N VAL A 448 6.98 27.81 -4.64
CA VAL A 448 5.68 27.15 -4.80
C VAL A 448 4.67 27.58 -3.72
N GLU A 449 5.11 28.20 -2.62
CA GLU A 449 4.19 28.84 -1.67
C GLU A 449 3.50 30.04 -2.32
N PRO A 450 2.16 30.06 -2.45
CA PRO A 450 1.47 31.35 -2.49
C PRO A 450 1.71 32.02 -1.14
N LEU A 451 2.03 33.33 -1.17
CA LEU A 451 2.12 34.22 -0.02
C LEU A 451 1.20 33.71 1.11
N SER A 452 1.81 33.33 2.22
CA SER A 452 1.09 32.96 3.43
C SER A 452 -0.03 33.96 3.68
N VAL A 453 -1.28 33.49 3.76
CA VAL A 453 -2.34 34.28 4.38
C VAL A 453 -1.83 34.59 5.79
N PRO A 454 -1.66 35.87 6.17
CA PRO A 454 -1.09 36.22 7.46
C PRO A 454 -1.89 35.55 8.57
N ALA A 455 -1.19 34.86 9.47
CA ALA A 455 -1.77 34.39 10.71
C ALA A 455 -2.24 35.60 11.52
N GLY A 456 -3.53 35.95 11.39
CA GLY A 456 -4.08 37.11 12.08
C GLY A 456 -5.31 37.80 11.46
N ALA A 457 -5.83 37.37 10.31
CA ALA A 457 -7.11 37.93 9.84
C ALA A 457 -8.27 37.31 10.64
N PRO A 458 -9.05 38.10 11.40
CA PRO A 458 -10.20 37.57 12.12
C PRO A 458 -11.25 37.07 11.12
N LEU A 459 -11.74 35.85 11.35
CA LEU A 459 -12.82 35.17 10.59
C LEU A 459 -14.14 35.98 10.50
N THR A 460 -14.21 37.14 11.12
CA THR A 460 -15.39 38.01 11.19
C THR A 460 -15.49 39.02 10.05
N GLN A 461 -14.43 39.27 9.26
CA GLN A 461 -14.47 40.26 8.17
C GLN A 461 -14.84 39.72 6.78
N MET A 462 -14.94 38.39 6.60
CA MET A 462 -15.35 37.81 5.30
C MET A 462 -16.86 37.51 5.20
N LEU A 463 -17.65 37.85 6.23
CA LEU A 463 -19.11 37.61 6.27
C LEU A 463 -19.95 38.90 6.18
N LEU A 464 -19.34 40.05 5.85
CA LEU A 464 -20.03 41.34 5.80
C LEU A 464 -19.85 42.13 4.48
N GLU A 465 -19.22 41.55 3.45
CA GLU A 465 -19.09 42.19 2.12
C GLU A 465 -19.87 41.47 0.99
N GLU A 466 -20.71 40.49 1.32
CA GLU A 466 -21.75 39.99 0.40
C GLU A 466 -23.13 40.05 1.08
N SER A 467 -23.58 41.27 1.38
CA SER A 467 -24.99 41.61 1.59
C SER A 467 -25.45 42.61 0.55
#